data_AF-A0A7V2CX48-F1
#
_entry.id   AF-A0A7V2CX48-F1
#
_cell.length_a   1.000
_cell.length_b   1.000
_cell.length_c   1.000
_cell.angle_alpha   90.00
_cell.angle_beta   90.00
_cell.angle_gamma   90.00
#
_symmetry.space_group_name_H-M   'P 1'
#
loop_
_entity.id
_entity.type
_entity.pdbx_description
1 polymer ?
#
loop_
_entity_poly.entity_id
_entity_poly.type
_entity_poly.pdbx_seq_one_letter_code
_entity_poly.pdbx_strand_id
1 'polypeptide(L)'
;MATYHIMVIEQVFPGFPAAPHAQYVTLRLQALLQTAVYSQPLPTYDAAGNPTGSFGTFCSTPRSRCVLPAVSPACSAGGCPAGIDASGSRILIATLWAQDLFCVTADLLASGSVPHPDGRVCFGDCTLHPDCPPGPVDCVAYGNFSGDNGIFGQPAMSPSLGEALVGLAERRNQFNPPGGTLLDSAAGFTIGAPTPHNFRGDAGALDGLAGDPGGDGAIDTDDVEAEARVLFETGQRCALAAARRGADANLDTRVSAADVLATIQIVTSTG
;
A
#
# COMPACT_ATOMS: atom_id res chain seq x y z
N MET A 1 -15.23 -3.36 -27.59
CA MET A 1 -15.31 -2.09 -26.85
C MET A 1 -14.37 -2.20 -25.69
N ALA A 2 -13.35 -1.34 -25.63
CA ALA A 2 -12.32 -1.45 -24.60
C ALA A 2 -12.90 -1.08 -23.23
N THR A 3 -12.87 -2.05 -22.33
CA THR A 3 -13.27 -1.96 -20.93
C THR A 3 -12.18 -1.19 -20.19
N TYR A 4 -12.28 0.14 -20.16
CA TYR A 4 -11.36 1.00 -19.41
C TYR A 4 -11.43 0.67 -17.92
N HIS A 5 -10.26 0.62 -17.25
CA HIS A 5 -10.14 0.24 -15.84
C HIS A 5 -10.88 1.21 -14.95
N ILE A 6 -12.12 0.89 -14.59
CA ILE A 6 -12.86 1.66 -13.60
C ILE A 6 -12.26 1.35 -12.23
N MET A 7 -11.17 2.04 -11.89
CA MET A 7 -10.44 1.93 -10.64
C MET A 7 -10.30 3.30 -9.99
N VAL A 8 -10.19 3.29 -8.67
CA VAL A 8 -9.84 4.45 -7.86
C VAL A 8 -8.66 4.13 -6.96
N ILE A 9 -7.86 5.13 -6.64
CA ILE A 9 -6.85 5.08 -5.58
C ILE A 9 -7.60 5.05 -4.25
N GLU A 10 -7.61 3.91 -3.58
CA GLU A 10 -8.30 3.73 -2.30
C GLU A 10 -7.45 4.19 -1.12
N GLN A 11 -6.14 3.98 -1.14
CA GLN A 11 -5.28 4.36 -0.02
C GLN A 11 -3.90 4.78 -0.51
N VAL A 12 -3.33 5.81 0.12
CA VAL A 12 -1.95 6.24 -0.08
C VAL A 12 -1.27 6.31 1.27
N PHE A 13 -0.17 5.58 1.42
CA PHE A 13 0.65 5.57 2.63
C PHE A 13 2.05 6.11 2.31
N PRO A 14 2.42 7.31 2.80
CA PRO A 14 3.69 7.95 2.46
C PRO A 14 4.90 7.36 3.21
N GLY A 15 4.67 6.47 4.17
CA GLY A 15 5.72 5.86 4.98
C GLY A 15 5.46 5.99 6.47
N PHE A 16 6.36 5.43 7.27
CA PHE A 16 6.36 5.46 8.72
C PHE A 16 7.56 6.30 9.23
N PRO A 17 7.52 6.98 10.39
CA PRO A 17 8.67 7.77 10.84
C PRO A 17 9.98 6.97 10.96
N ALA A 18 9.90 5.75 11.49
CA ALA A 18 11.03 4.83 11.59
C ALA A 18 11.37 4.13 10.26
N ALA A 19 10.41 4.05 9.33
CA ALA A 19 10.57 3.41 8.03
C ALA A 19 9.96 4.27 6.91
N PRO A 20 10.57 5.42 6.56
CA PRO A 20 10.00 6.36 5.59
C PRO A 20 9.91 5.79 4.18
N HIS A 21 10.67 4.73 3.89
CA HIS A 21 10.63 4.00 2.62
C HIS A 21 9.56 2.92 2.57
N ALA A 22 8.87 2.62 3.67
CA ALA A 22 7.77 1.66 3.71
C ALA A 22 6.50 2.29 3.12
N GLN A 23 6.44 2.44 1.81
CA GLN A 23 5.35 3.13 1.12
C GLN A 23 4.45 2.15 0.36
N TYR A 24 3.16 2.48 0.24
CA TYR A 24 2.23 1.75 -0.62
C TYR A 24 1.09 2.62 -1.17
N VAL A 25 0.48 2.13 -2.25
CA VAL A 25 -0.74 2.65 -2.85
C VAL A 25 -1.68 1.47 -3.11
N THR A 26 -2.92 1.57 -2.65
CA THR A 26 -3.97 0.57 -2.91
C THR A 26 -4.92 1.13 -3.96
N LEU A 27 -5.18 0.35 -5.01
CA LEU A 27 -6.25 0.62 -5.98
C LEU A 27 -7.47 -0.25 -5.65
N ARG A 28 -8.67 0.25 -5.93
CA ARG A 28 -9.93 -0.48 -5.80
C ARG A 28 -10.69 -0.50 -7.12
N LEU A 29 -11.08 -1.69 -7.55
CA LEU A 29 -11.96 -1.90 -8.70
C LEU A 29 -13.38 -1.43 -8.39
N GLN A 30 -14.00 -0.78 -9.36
CA GLN A 30 -15.37 -0.26 -9.24
C GLN A 30 -16.39 -1.04 -10.08
N ALA A 31 -15.93 -1.96 -10.92
CA ALA A 31 -16.77 -2.80 -11.76
C ALA A 31 -16.09 -4.16 -11.99
N LEU A 32 -16.90 -5.14 -12.39
CA LEU A 32 -16.42 -6.48 -12.72
C LEU A 32 -15.54 -6.47 -13.98
N LEU A 33 -14.66 -7.47 -14.10
CA LEU A 33 -13.84 -7.74 -15.30
C LEU A 33 -12.86 -6.62 -15.68
N GLN A 34 -12.53 -5.70 -14.77
CA GLN A 34 -11.59 -4.59 -14.98
C GLN A 34 -10.12 -5.03 -14.84
N THR A 35 -9.78 -6.21 -15.34
CA THR A 35 -8.53 -6.92 -15.04
C THR A 35 -7.34 -6.52 -15.92
N ALA A 36 -7.56 -5.66 -16.92
CA ALA A 36 -6.56 -5.38 -17.95
C ALA A 36 -5.67 -4.16 -17.67
N VAL A 37 -5.26 -3.91 -16.42
CA VAL A 37 -4.40 -2.77 -15.99
C VAL A 37 -2.99 -2.72 -16.59
N TYR A 38 -2.72 -3.49 -17.62
CA TYR A 38 -1.40 -3.67 -18.21
C TYR A 38 -0.85 -2.35 -18.75
N SER A 39 0.46 -2.15 -18.56
CA SER A 39 1.18 -0.95 -19.02
C SER A 39 0.71 0.37 -18.37
N GLN A 40 -0.25 0.33 -17.44
CA GLN A 40 -0.72 1.54 -16.76
C GLN A 40 0.30 1.96 -15.70
N PRO A 41 0.77 3.23 -15.73
CA PRO A 41 1.65 3.76 -14.70
C PRO A 41 0.85 4.25 -13.49
N LEU A 42 1.56 4.45 -12.38
CA LEU A 42 1.09 5.25 -11.24
C LEU A 42 1.97 6.50 -11.12
N PRO A 43 1.77 7.52 -11.98
CA PRO A 43 2.63 8.68 -11.99
C PRO A 43 2.48 9.51 -10.71
N THR A 44 3.60 10.06 -10.26
CA THR A 44 3.70 10.87 -9.05
C THR A 44 4.17 12.28 -9.38
N TYR A 45 3.70 13.25 -8.60
CA TYR A 45 4.03 14.67 -8.79
C TYR A 45 4.36 15.33 -7.45
N ASP A 46 5.32 16.23 -7.45
CA ASP A 46 5.66 17.05 -6.28
C ASP A 46 4.57 18.09 -5.96
N ALA A 47 4.78 18.88 -4.90
CA ALA A 47 3.86 19.92 -4.46
C ALA A 47 3.55 20.99 -5.53
N ALA A 48 4.45 21.23 -6.47
CA ALA A 48 4.28 22.21 -7.54
C ALA A 48 3.63 21.60 -8.80
N GLY A 49 3.40 20.28 -8.83
CA GLY A 49 2.88 19.57 -9.99
C GLY A 49 3.94 19.12 -10.97
N ASN A 50 5.23 19.15 -10.62
CA ASN A 50 6.27 18.58 -11.48
C ASN A 50 6.26 17.06 -11.35
N PRO A 51 6.40 16.31 -12.47
CA PRO A 51 6.47 14.86 -12.42
C PRO A 51 7.74 14.40 -11.69
N THR A 52 7.58 13.49 -10.73
CA THR A 52 8.69 12.88 -9.97
C THR A 52 8.99 11.45 -10.41
N GLY A 53 8.20 10.90 -11.34
CA GLY A 53 8.34 9.56 -11.88
C GLY A 53 7.05 8.76 -11.75
N SER A 54 7.18 7.45 -11.60
CA SER A 54 6.06 6.54 -11.37
C SER A 54 6.34 5.70 -10.13
N PHE A 55 5.37 5.62 -9.22
CA PHE A 55 5.47 4.80 -8.02
C PHE A 55 5.58 3.31 -8.39
N GLY A 56 4.84 2.88 -9.41
CA GLY A 56 4.95 1.57 -10.03
C GLY A 56 4.41 1.63 -11.45
N THR A 57 4.71 0.62 -12.26
CA THR A 57 4.12 0.48 -13.60
C THR A 57 3.72 -0.97 -13.77
N PHE A 58 2.47 -1.23 -14.16
CA PHE A 58 2.06 -2.59 -14.48
C PHE A 58 2.83 -3.08 -15.71
N CYS A 59 3.35 -4.29 -15.64
CA CYS A 59 4.13 -4.88 -16.74
C CYS A 59 3.38 -4.77 -18.07
N SER A 60 4.14 -4.50 -19.14
CA SER A 60 3.62 -4.41 -20.50
C SER A 60 3.33 -5.81 -21.07
N THR A 61 2.50 -5.85 -22.11
CA THR A 61 2.21 -7.08 -22.84
C THR A 61 3.46 -7.65 -23.52
N PRO A 62 3.57 -8.99 -23.66
CA PRO A 62 2.53 -10.01 -23.47
C PRO A 62 2.32 -10.46 -22.01
N ARG A 63 1.07 -10.83 -21.69
CA ARG A 63 0.61 -11.31 -20.36
C ARG A 63 1.48 -12.42 -19.74
N SER A 64 2.20 -13.18 -20.56
CA SER A 64 3.12 -14.24 -20.13
C SER A 64 4.33 -13.75 -19.34
N ARG A 65 4.61 -12.44 -19.34
CA ARG A 65 5.67 -11.80 -18.54
C ARG A 65 5.13 -11.02 -17.34
N CYS A 66 3.81 -10.79 -17.28
CA CYS A 66 3.12 -10.18 -16.14
C CYS A 66 2.76 -11.28 -15.13
N VAL A 67 3.74 -11.73 -14.36
CA VAL A 67 3.45 -12.53 -13.17
C VAL A 67 3.14 -11.53 -12.05
N LEU A 68 1.86 -11.18 -11.86
CA LEU A 68 1.44 -10.72 -10.53
C LEU A 68 1.93 -11.82 -9.56
N PRO A 69 2.64 -11.47 -8.48
CA PRO A 69 3.37 -12.45 -7.69
C PRO A 69 2.47 -13.63 -7.36
N ALA A 70 2.93 -14.79 -7.81
CA ALA A 70 2.30 -16.06 -7.51
C ALA A 70 2.50 -16.31 -6.01
N VAL A 71 1.38 -16.62 -5.36
CA VAL A 71 1.21 -17.10 -3.98
C VAL A 71 1.64 -16.16 -2.85
N SER A 72 0.65 -15.50 -2.23
CA SER A 72 0.73 -15.27 -0.79
C SER A 72 0.59 -16.63 -0.06
N PRO A 73 1.20 -16.81 1.13
CA PRO A 73 1.03 -18.02 1.92
C PRO A 73 -0.44 -18.35 2.23
N ALA A 74 -1.30 -17.35 2.41
CA ALA A 74 -2.73 -17.52 2.63
C ALA A 74 -3.44 -18.23 1.46
N CYS A 75 -2.96 -18.01 0.23
CA CYS A 75 -3.51 -18.64 -0.97
C CYS A 75 -3.09 -20.11 -1.18
N SER A 76 -2.07 -20.58 -0.47
CA SER A 76 -1.63 -21.99 -0.55
C SER A 76 -2.64 -22.98 0.07
N ALA A 77 -3.59 -22.48 0.86
CA ALA A 77 -4.63 -23.28 1.54
C ALA A 77 -5.98 -23.35 0.77
N GLY A 78 -6.07 -22.86 -0.47
CA GLY A 78 -7.25 -23.02 -1.32
C GLY A 78 -8.42 -22.05 -1.04
N GLY A 79 -8.18 -20.97 -0.28
CA GLY A 79 -9.20 -19.99 0.13
C GLY A 79 -9.17 -18.63 -0.59
N CYS A 80 -8.43 -18.46 -1.69
CA CYS A 80 -8.38 -17.16 -2.36
C CYS A 80 -9.79 -16.77 -2.86
N PRO A 81 -10.25 -15.52 -2.65
CA PRO A 81 -11.46 -15.03 -3.28
C PRO A 81 -11.39 -15.18 -4.80
N ALA A 82 -12.55 -15.31 -5.45
CA ALA A 82 -12.68 -15.29 -6.90
C ALA A 82 -11.88 -14.09 -7.46
N GLY A 83 -11.31 -14.26 -8.66
CA GLY A 83 -10.19 -13.48 -9.17
C GLY A 83 -10.34 -11.95 -9.13
N ILE A 84 -9.35 -11.27 -9.70
CA ILE A 84 -9.33 -9.81 -9.89
C ILE A 84 -10.58 -9.25 -10.63
N ASP A 85 -11.55 -10.08 -11.02
CA ASP A 85 -12.75 -9.69 -11.74
C ASP A 85 -13.94 -9.28 -10.84
N ALA A 86 -13.83 -9.32 -9.51
CA ALA A 86 -14.89 -8.83 -8.61
C ALA A 86 -14.86 -7.29 -8.38
N SER A 87 -16.04 -6.69 -8.21
CA SER A 87 -16.16 -5.27 -7.85
C SER A 87 -15.73 -5.09 -6.39
N GLY A 88 -14.95 -4.05 -6.12
CA GLY A 88 -14.36 -3.82 -4.80
C GLY A 88 -13.07 -4.62 -4.55
N SER A 89 -12.66 -5.48 -5.48
CA SER A 89 -11.32 -6.10 -5.43
C SER A 89 -10.25 -5.01 -5.38
N ARG A 90 -9.15 -5.30 -4.69
CA ARG A 90 -8.06 -4.37 -4.47
C ARG A 90 -6.81 -4.79 -5.20
N ILE A 91 -5.92 -3.84 -5.47
CA ILE A 91 -4.58 -4.12 -5.95
C ILE A 91 -3.62 -3.32 -5.10
N LEU A 92 -2.68 -4.01 -4.46
CA LEU A 92 -1.65 -3.41 -3.63
C LEU A 92 -0.37 -3.19 -4.44
N ILE A 93 0.02 -1.94 -4.59
CA ILE A 93 1.35 -1.56 -5.07
C ILE A 93 2.16 -1.15 -3.85
N ALA A 94 3.25 -1.84 -3.54
CA ALA A 94 4.02 -1.53 -2.34
C ALA A 94 5.52 -1.73 -2.53
N THR A 95 6.30 -0.98 -1.77
CA THR A 95 7.73 -1.20 -1.60
C THR A 95 8.00 -2.53 -0.88
N LEU A 96 9.23 -3.05 -0.95
CA LEU A 96 9.62 -4.21 -0.14
C LEU A 96 9.49 -3.90 1.36
N TRP A 97 9.93 -2.70 1.77
CA TRP A 97 9.82 -2.21 3.14
C TRP A 97 8.37 -2.19 3.65
N ALA A 98 7.41 -1.82 2.81
CA ALA A 98 5.99 -1.89 3.18
C ALA A 98 5.48 -3.34 3.28
N GLN A 99 5.91 -4.24 2.40
CA GLN A 99 5.52 -5.64 2.52
C GLN A 99 6.02 -6.28 3.80
N ASP A 100 7.25 -5.96 4.19
CA ASP A 100 7.84 -6.43 5.45
C ASP A 100 7.14 -5.75 6.65
N LEU A 101 6.96 -4.43 6.62
CA LEU A 101 6.29 -3.68 7.68
C LEU A 101 4.85 -4.15 7.94
N PHE A 102 4.07 -4.33 6.89
CA PHE A 102 2.65 -4.73 7.00
C PHE A 102 2.45 -6.25 6.95
N CYS A 103 3.52 -7.01 6.75
CA CYS A 103 3.49 -8.47 6.53
C CYS A 103 2.44 -8.89 5.49
N VAL A 104 2.43 -8.19 4.36
CA VAL A 104 1.51 -8.45 3.24
C VAL A 104 2.30 -8.56 1.96
N THR A 105 1.93 -9.48 1.07
CA THR A 105 2.54 -9.55 -0.27
C THR A 105 1.86 -8.55 -1.19
N ALA A 106 2.65 -7.65 -1.79
CA ALA A 106 2.17 -6.69 -2.76
C ALA A 106 1.86 -7.39 -4.09
N ASP A 107 0.86 -6.89 -4.80
CA ASP A 107 0.51 -7.36 -6.14
C ASP A 107 1.45 -6.78 -7.20
N LEU A 108 2.03 -5.62 -6.92
CA LEU A 108 3.07 -4.99 -7.71
C LEU A 108 4.12 -4.39 -6.79
N LEU A 109 5.40 -4.68 -7.09
CA LEU A 109 6.50 -4.00 -6.42
C LEU A 109 6.59 -2.55 -6.90
N ALA A 110 6.61 -1.62 -5.96
CA ALA A 110 6.89 -0.22 -6.24
C ALA A 110 8.36 -0.05 -6.68
N SER A 111 8.56 0.82 -7.66
CA SER A 111 9.86 1.21 -8.21
C SER A 111 10.22 2.68 -7.93
N GLY A 112 9.25 3.47 -7.47
CA GLY A 112 9.41 4.87 -7.12
C GLY A 112 8.96 5.16 -5.69
N SER A 113 8.73 6.44 -5.41
CA SER A 113 8.29 6.91 -4.10
C SER A 113 7.04 7.78 -4.20
N VAL A 114 6.18 7.67 -3.20
CA VAL A 114 5.08 8.61 -2.97
C VAL A 114 5.64 9.91 -2.40
N PRO A 115 5.28 11.07 -2.94
CA PRO A 115 5.72 12.37 -2.43
C PRO A 115 5.11 12.67 -1.05
N HIS A 116 5.87 13.27 -0.15
CA HIS A 116 5.44 13.65 1.19
C HIS A 116 6.18 14.93 1.62
N PRO A 117 5.55 15.88 2.33
CA PRO A 117 4.16 15.86 2.82
C PRO A 117 3.11 16.10 1.71
N ASP A 118 3.50 16.80 0.65
CA ASP A 118 2.57 17.29 -0.34
C ASP A 118 2.86 16.65 -1.70
N GLY A 119 1.81 16.37 -2.47
CA GLY A 119 1.98 15.87 -3.82
C GLY A 119 0.70 15.31 -4.43
N ARG A 120 0.88 14.58 -5.52
CA ARG A 120 -0.21 13.93 -6.23
C ARG A 120 0.22 12.55 -6.72
N VAL A 121 -0.66 11.58 -6.54
CA VAL A 121 -0.54 10.23 -7.10
C VAL A 121 -1.71 10.02 -8.05
N CYS A 122 -1.42 9.54 -9.25
CA CYS A 122 -2.42 9.21 -10.25
C CYS A 122 -2.37 7.75 -10.61
N PHE A 123 -3.45 7.25 -11.20
CA PHE A 123 -3.51 5.92 -11.79
C PHE A 123 -3.87 6.02 -13.27
N GLY A 124 -3.10 5.30 -14.08
CA GLY A 124 -3.34 5.11 -15.49
C GLY A 124 -3.04 6.35 -16.33
N ASP A 125 -2.88 6.11 -17.62
CA ASP A 125 -2.73 7.14 -18.64
C ASP A 125 -3.60 6.75 -19.84
N CYS A 126 -4.73 7.43 -19.96
CA CYS A 126 -5.67 7.20 -21.05
C CYS A 126 -5.13 7.64 -22.41
N THR A 127 -4.04 8.42 -22.49
CA THR A 127 -3.40 8.70 -23.79
C THR A 127 -2.81 7.46 -24.44
N LEU A 128 -2.55 6.40 -23.64
CA LEU A 128 -2.11 5.10 -24.11
C LEU A 128 -3.24 4.29 -24.78
N HIS A 129 -4.49 4.76 -24.74
CA HIS A 129 -5.64 4.04 -25.29
C HIS A 129 -6.51 4.95 -26.18
N PRO A 130 -6.81 4.56 -27.44
CA PRO A 130 -7.61 5.38 -28.36
C PRO A 130 -9.08 5.57 -27.94
N ASP A 131 -9.54 4.86 -26.92
CA ASP A 131 -10.95 4.80 -26.51
C ASP A 131 -11.24 5.61 -25.24
N CYS A 132 -10.26 6.36 -24.73
CA CYS A 132 -10.39 7.14 -23.49
C CYS A 132 -9.97 8.61 -23.69
N PRO A 133 -10.65 9.59 -23.07
CA PRO A 133 -10.19 10.98 -23.05
C PRO A 133 -8.77 11.10 -22.50
N PRO A 134 -7.92 12.00 -23.03
CA PRO A 134 -6.57 12.22 -22.53
C PRO A 134 -6.55 12.51 -21.03
N GLY A 135 -5.62 11.88 -20.32
CA GLY A 135 -5.39 12.13 -18.90
C GLY A 135 -5.40 10.86 -18.04
N PRO A 136 -5.20 11.03 -16.73
CA PRO A 136 -5.19 9.91 -15.79
C PRO A 136 -6.60 9.39 -15.53
N VAL A 137 -6.73 8.12 -15.13
CA VAL A 137 -8.02 7.50 -14.78
C VAL A 137 -8.56 8.03 -13.46
N ASP A 138 -7.70 8.15 -12.46
CA ASP A 138 -7.98 8.63 -11.10
C ASP A 138 -6.76 9.35 -10.55
N CYS A 139 -6.94 10.36 -9.70
CA CYS A 139 -5.81 11.08 -9.09
C CYS A 139 -6.14 11.64 -7.73
N VAL A 140 -5.29 11.38 -6.75
CA VAL A 140 -5.34 12.05 -5.46
C VAL A 140 -4.23 13.07 -5.31
N ALA A 141 -4.61 14.34 -5.19
CA ALA A 141 -3.72 15.39 -4.69
C ALA A 141 -3.92 15.57 -3.19
N TYR A 142 -2.86 15.88 -2.45
CA TYR A 142 -2.90 16.07 -1.01
C TYR A 142 -1.88 17.11 -0.52
N GLY A 143 -2.16 17.65 0.67
CA GLY A 143 -1.36 18.69 1.29
C GLY A 143 -1.44 20.00 0.52
N ASN A 144 -0.32 20.71 0.43
CA ASN A 144 -0.17 21.99 -0.27
C ASN A 144 0.04 21.85 -1.79
N PHE A 145 -0.49 20.79 -2.40
CA PHE A 145 -0.38 20.61 -3.84
C PHE A 145 -1.00 21.82 -4.59
N SER A 146 -0.19 22.45 -5.42
CA SER A 146 -0.52 23.70 -6.14
C SER A 146 -0.48 23.56 -7.66
N GLY A 147 -0.10 22.38 -8.15
CA GLY A 147 -0.15 22.05 -9.57
C GLY A 147 -1.58 21.93 -10.11
N ASP A 148 -1.70 21.76 -11.42
CA ASP A 148 -3.01 21.54 -12.05
C ASP A 148 -3.59 20.17 -11.62
N ASN A 149 -4.71 20.21 -10.91
CA ASN A 149 -5.45 19.02 -10.49
C ASN A 149 -6.68 18.73 -11.38
N GLY A 150 -6.86 19.44 -12.51
CA GLY A 150 -7.95 19.21 -13.45
C GLY A 150 -9.33 19.16 -12.79
N ILE A 151 -10.07 18.07 -13.04
CA ILE A 151 -11.42 17.85 -12.49
C ILE A 151 -11.42 17.19 -11.10
N PHE A 152 -10.25 16.88 -10.55
CA PHE A 152 -10.06 16.08 -9.34
C PHE A 152 -10.20 16.90 -8.03
N GLY A 153 -10.76 18.11 -8.11
CA GLY A 153 -11.09 18.95 -6.96
C GLY A 153 -9.90 19.52 -6.19
N GLN A 154 -10.17 20.01 -4.97
CA GLN A 154 -9.15 20.54 -4.06
C GLN A 154 -8.33 19.41 -3.42
N PRO A 155 -7.01 19.59 -3.19
CA PRO A 155 -6.18 18.59 -2.53
C PRO A 155 -6.75 18.16 -1.17
N ALA A 156 -6.65 16.86 -0.87
CA ALA A 156 -6.98 16.31 0.43
C ALA A 156 -5.96 16.72 1.51
N MET A 157 -6.24 16.40 2.76
CA MET A 157 -5.27 16.59 3.84
C MET A 157 -4.03 15.71 3.61
N SER A 158 -2.84 16.22 3.95
CA SER A 158 -1.63 15.39 3.99
C SER A 158 -1.72 14.43 5.18
N PRO A 159 -1.59 13.10 4.98
CA PRO A 159 -1.35 12.19 6.10
C PRO A 159 0.01 12.48 6.75
N SER A 160 0.12 12.34 8.07
CA SER A 160 1.41 12.28 8.74
C SER A 160 2.11 10.96 8.40
N LEU A 161 3.43 10.87 8.59
CA LEU A 161 4.09 9.56 8.56
C LEU A 161 3.48 8.65 9.64
N GLY A 162 3.17 7.41 9.27
CA GLY A 162 2.45 6.45 10.12
C GLY A 162 0.93 6.45 9.92
N GLU A 163 0.39 7.46 9.24
CA GLU A 163 -1.00 7.53 8.83
C GLU A 163 -1.13 7.30 7.32
N ALA A 164 -2.32 6.90 6.89
CA ALA A 164 -2.65 6.80 5.47
C ALA A 164 -3.77 7.78 5.11
N LEU A 165 -3.72 8.26 3.88
CA LEU A 165 -4.86 8.91 3.25
C LEU A 165 -5.81 7.82 2.74
N VAL A 166 -7.02 7.77 3.26
CA VAL A 166 -8.00 6.69 3.02
C VAL A 166 -9.20 7.22 2.27
N GLY A 167 -9.48 6.65 1.11
CA GLY A 167 -10.61 7.00 0.27
C GLY A 167 -11.92 6.47 0.84
N LEU A 168 -12.96 7.31 0.79
CA LEU A 168 -14.32 6.90 1.17
C LEU A 168 -14.87 5.82 0.21
N ALA A 169 -15.75 4.97 0.73
CA ALA A 169 -16.34 3.85 -0.02
C ALA A 169 -17.18 4.34 -1.23
N GLU A 170 -17.76 5.53 -1.11
CA GLU A 170 -18.60 6.18 -2.12
C GLU A 170 -17.79 6.74 -3.28
N ARG A 171 -16.45 6.82 -3.19
CA ARG A 171 -15.64 7.36 -4.30
C ARG A 171 -15.85 6.56 -5.57
N ARG A 172 -15.95 7.30 -6.67
CA ARG A 172 -16.15 6.86 -8.05
C ARG A 172 -15.18 7.66 -8.91
N ASN A 173 -14.53 7.00 -9.86
CA ASN A 173 -13.68 7.72 -10.81
C ASN A 173 -14.53 8.50 -11.82
N GLN A 174 -13.88 9.31 -12.63
CA GLN A 174 -14.54 10.19 -13.61
C GLN A 174 -15.33 9.46 -14.71
N PHE A 175 -15.08 8.16 -14.90
CA PHE A 175 -15.66 7.36 -15.98
C PHE A 175 -16.85 6.49 -15.53
N ASN A 176 -17.32 6.63 -14.29
CA ASN A 176 -18.46 5.88 -13.74
C ASN A 176 -19.73 6.75 -13.60
N PRO A 177 -20.76 6.60 -14.47
CA PRO A 177 -21.96 7.44 -14.46
C PRO A 177 -22.98 7.13 -13.34
N PRO A 178 -23.72 8.14 -12.83
CA PRO A 178 -23.51 9.56 -13.09
C PRO A 178 -22.20 9.95 -12.39
N GLY A 179 -21.28 10.58 -13.12
CA GLY A 179 -19.89 10.82 -12.68
C GLY A 179 -19.80 11.14 -11.19
N GLY A 180 -18.89 10.48 -10.48
CA GLY A 180 -18.76 10.62 -9.03
C GLY A 180 -18.85 12.08 -8.59
N THR A 181 -19.64 12.37 -7.56
CA THR A 181 -19.63 13.70 -6.94
C THR A 181 -18.44 13.91 -6.00
N LEU A 182 -17.63 12.85 -5.81
CA LEU A 182 -16.43 12.78 -4.98
C LEU A 182 -15.20 12.45 -5.84
N LEU A 183 -15.05 13.14 -6.97
CA LEU A 183 -13.88 13.04 -7.86
C LEU A 183 -12.67 13.66 -7.18
N ASP A 184 -12.18 12.99 -6.16
CA ASP A 184 -10.86 13.20 -5.55
C ASP A 184 -10.66 14.56 -4.87
N SER A 185 -11.75 15.32 -4.70
CA SER A 185 -11.78 16.46 -3.80
C SER A 185 -11.45 16.01 -2.37
N ALA A 186 -10.95 16.93 -1.54
CA ALA A 186 -10.67 16.71 -0.12
C ALA A 186 -11.78 15.97 0.64
N ALA A 187 -13.05 16.10 0.21
CA ALA A 187 -14.19 15.42 0.81
C ALA A 187 -14.24 13.89 0.56
N GLY A 188 -13.49 13.39 -0.41
CA GLY A 188 -13.43 11.98 -0.77
C GLY A 188 -12.43 11.17 0.06
N PHE A 189 -11.65 11.81 0.94
CA PHE A 189 -10.61 11.17 1.73
C PHE A 189 -10.64 11.58 3.20
N THR A 190 -10.20 10.67 4.06
CA THR A 190 -9.94 10.92 5.48
C THR A 190 -8.54 10.44 5.83
N ILE A 191 -7.99 10.95 6.94
CA ILE A 191 -6.79 10.38 7.54
C ILE A 191 -7.21 9.17 8.39
N GLY A 192 -6.47 8.08 8.29
CA GLY A 192 -6.76 6.87 9.05
C GLY A 192 -5.55 5.94 9.17
N ALA A 193 -5.76 4.83 9.87
CA ALA A 193 -4.73 3.80 9.99
C ALA A 193 -4.43 3.17 8.62
N PRO A 194 -3.16 2.86 8.32
CA PRO A 194 -2.81 2.10 7.13
C PRO A 194 -3.32 0.65 7.24
N THR A 195 -4.07 0.21 6.23
CA THR A 195 -4.67 -1.14 6.15
C THR A 195 -4.52 -1.66 4.72
N PRO A 196 -3.29 -1.96 4.26
CA PRO A 196 -3.07 -2.39 2.89
C PRO A 196 -3.77 -3.72 2.64
N HIS A 197 -4.41 -3.84 1.48
CA HIS A 197 -5.06 -5.09 1.06
C HIS A 197 -4.67 -5.42 -0.37
N ASN A 198 -4.29 -6.66 -0.62
CA ASN A 198 -3.94 -7.14 -1.95
C ASN A 198 -5.16 -7.77 -2.66
N PHE A 199 -5.02 -8.16 -3.93
CA PHE A 199 -6.14 -8.75 -4.70
C PHE A 199 -6.59 -10.11 -4.17
N ARG A 200 -5.76 -10.77 -3.36
CA ARG A 200 -6.07 -12.06 -2.73
C ARG A 200 -6.88 -11.90 -1.44
N GLY A 201 -7.17 -10.67 -1.03
CA GLY A 201 -7.89 -10.37 0.21
C GLY A 201 -7.02 -10.41 1.46
N ASP A 202 -5.70 -10.61 1.31
CA ASP A 202 -4.78 -10.51 2.45
C ASP A 202 -4.80 -9.08 2.95
N ALA A 203 -5.00 -8.92 4.25
CA ALA A 203 -4.90 -7.65 4.94
C ALA A 203 -3.52 -7.58 5.60
N GLY A 204 -2.75 -6.55 5.24
CA GLY A 204 -1.64 -6.14 6.07
C GLY A 204 -2.16 -5.30 7.22
N ALA A 205 -1.53 -5.46 8.37
CA ALA A 205 -1.85 -4.70 9.57
C ALA A 205 -0.55 -4.33 10.28
N LEU A 206 -0.54 -3.26 11.05
CA LEU A 206 0.53 -2.96 11.99
C LEU A 206 0.17 -3.66 13.32
N ASP A 207 0.26 -4.98 13.35
CA ASP A 207 -0.05 -5.73 14.56
C ASP A 207 1.24 -5.96 15.37
N GLY A 208 1.22 -5.55 16.64
CA GLY A 208 2.28 -5.77 17.63
C GLY A 208 3.01 -4.49 18.06
N LEU A 209 3.37 -4.40 19.34
CA LEU A 209 4.38 -3.45 19.81
C LEU A 209 5.75 -3.93 19.31
N ALA A 210 6.62 -3.03 18.89
CA ALA A 210 8.02 -3.39 18.67
C ALA A 210 8.63 -3.83 20.01
N GLY A 211 9.30 -4.98 20.04
CA GLY A 211 9.72 -5.66 21.26
C GLY A 211 8.71 -6.65 21.85
N ASP A 212 7.51 -6.84 21.25
CA ASP A 212 6.46 -7.77 21.73
C ASP A 212 6.15 -8.85 20.67
N PRO A 213 7.09 -9.77 20.38
CA PRO A 213 6.86 -10.88 19.45
C PRO A 213 5.80 -11.86 19.96
N GLY A 214 5.50 -11.87 21.27
CA GLY A 214 4.40 -12.64 21.85
C GLY A 214 3.02 -12.12 21.42
N GLY A 215 2.91 -10.83 21.12
CA GLY A 215 1.67 -10.13 20.83
C GLY A 215 0.73 -10.05 22.04
N ASP A 216 1.27 -10.10 23.25
CA ASP A 216 0.48 -10.10 24.49
C ASP A 216 0.27 -8.69 25.08
N GLY A 217 0.91 -7.68 24.46
CA GLY A 217 0.83 -6.28 24.84
C GLY A 217 1.81 -5.87 25.93
N ALA A 218 2.72 -6.75 26.36
CA ALA A 218 3.85 -6.44 27.23
C ALA A 218 5.17 -6.56 26.44
N ILE A 219 6.23 -5.94 26.99
CA ILE A 219 7.61 -6.17 26.53
C ILE A 219 8.37 -6.71 27.75
N ASP A 220 8.60 -8.03 27.79
CA ASP A 220 9.18 -8.73 28.94
C ASP A 220 10.24 -9.79 28.54
N THR A 221 10.61 -10.65 29.49
CA THR A 221 11.65 -11.66 29.25
C THR A 221 11.21 -12.75 28.28
N ASP A 222 9.91 -13.02 28.15
CA ASP A 222 9.38 -14.04 27.23
C ASP A 222 9.53 -13.56 25.78
N ASP A 223 9.49 -12.24 25.57
CA ASP A 223 9.74 -11.59 24.30
C ASP A 223 11.17 -11.78 23.81
N VAL A 224 12.18 -11.66 24.69
CA VAL A 224 13.59 -11.88 24.33
C VAL A 224 13.81 -13.29 23.75
N GLU A 225 13.15 -14.30 24.32
CA GLU A 225 13.22 -15.67 23.81
C GLU A 225 12.48 -15.83 22.48
N ALA A 226 11.32 -15.18 22.35
CA ALA A 226 10.55 -15.18 21.11
C ALA A 226 11.26 -14.45 19.97
N GLU A 227 11.97 -13.35 20.23
CA GLU A 227 12.83 -12.66 19.25
C GLU A 227 13.96 -13.57 18.75
N ALA A 228 14.66 -14.23 19.68
CA ALA A 228 15.74 -15.16 19.33
C ALA A 228 15.21 -16.31 18.47
N ARG A 229 14.02 -16.84 18.76
CA ARG A 229 13.38 -17.89 17.96
C ARG A 229 13.04 -17.42 16.55
N VAL A 230 12.52 -16.19 16.41
CA VAL A 230 12.27 -15.57 15.11
C VAL A 230 13.55 -15.38 14.29
N LEU A 231 14.65 -14.98 14.94
CA LEU A 231 15.96 -14.78 14.30
C LEU A 231 16.49 -16.05 13.62
N PHE A 232 16.25 -17.23 14.20
CA PHE A 232 16.73 -18.51 13.68
C PHE A 232 15.77 -19.22 12.72
N GLU A 233 14.49 -18.85 12.68
CA GLU A 233 13.51 -19.36 11.71
C GLU A 233 13.60 -18.62 10.36
N THR A 234 14.62 -18.97 9.58
CA THR A 234 14.99 -18.35 8.30
C THR A 234 14.06 -18.66 7.12
N GLY A 235 12.98 -19.42 7.32
CA GLY A 235 12.19 -20.01 6.21
C GLY A 235 10.85 -19.36 5.87
N GLN A 236 10.24 -18.57 6.77
CA GLN A 236 8.87 -18.10 6.57
C GLN A 236 8.72 -16.62 6.93
N ARG A 237 8.98 -15.74 5.94
CA ARG A 237 8.88 -14.29 6.10
C ARG A 237 7.48 -13.79 6.49
N CYS A 238 6.42 -14.53 6.16
CA CYS A 238 5.03 -14.10 6.41
C CYS A 238 4.16 -15.12 7.16
N ALA A 239 4.70 -16.25 7.63
CA ALA A 239 3.89 -17.23 8.37
C ALA A 239 3.85 -16.99 9.89
N LEU A 240 4.68 -16.07 10.40
CA LEU A 240 4.77 -15.64 11.81
C LEU A 240 4.65 -14.10 11.91
N ALA A 241 3.58 -13.57 11.32
CA ALA A 241 3.40 -12.13 11.06
C ALA A 241 3.42 -11.23 12.30
N ALA A 242 2.92 -11.70 13.45
CA ALA A 242 2.96 -10.96 14.71
C ALA A 242 4.35 -11.06 15.38
N ALA A 243 4.91 -12.28 15.45
CA ALA A 243 6.17 -12.52 16.12
C ALA A 243 7.38 -11.84 15.47
N ARG A 244 7.41 -11.68 14.14
CA ARG A 244 8.51 -10.98 13.47
C ARG A 244 8.56 -9.48 13.73
N ARG A 245 7.41 -8.82 13.92
CA ARG A 245 7.34 -7.38 14.18
C ARG A 245 7.70 -7.02 15.60
N GLY A 246 7.18 -7.81 16.55
CA GLY A 246 7.66 -7.70 17.90
C GLY A 246 9.15 -8.02 18.01
N ALA A 247 9.70 -8.82 17.10
CA ALA A 247 11.13 -9.11 17.07
C ALA A 247 12.04 -8.08 16.37
N ASP A 248 11.50 -6.98 15.85
CA ASP A 248 12.26 -5.85 15.30
C ASP A 248 12.28 -4.70 16.31
N ALA A 249 12.74 -4.97 17.53
CA ALA A 249 12.71 -4.03 18.63
C ALA A 249 13.49 -2.73 18.37
N ASN A 250 14.44 -2.72 17.43
CA ASN A 250 15.16 -1.51 17.06
C ASN A 250 14.53 -0.75 15.86
N LEU A 251 13.47 -1.31 15.27
CA LEU A 251 12.72 -0.76 14.13
C LEU A 251 13.56 -0.49 12.87
N ASP A 252 14.63 -1.25 12.67
CA ASP A 252 15.50 -1.13 11.50
C ASP A 252 15.05 -2.03 10.33
N THR A 253 13.95 -2.75 10.51
CA THR A 253 13.29 -3.68 9.56
C THR A 253 14.04 -4.99 9.35
N ARG A 254 15.06 -5.27 10.17
CA ARG A 254 15.82 -6.52 10.14
C ARG A 254 15.88 -7.11 11.53
N VAL A 255 15.09 -8.16 11.76
CA VAL A 255 15.29 -9.01 12.94
C VAL A 255 16.72 -9.57 12.94
N SER A 256 17.50 -9.13 13.91
CA SER A 256 18.93 -9.33 14.04
C SER A 256 19.32 -9.51 15.51
N ALA A 257 20.61 -9.72 15.77
CA ALA A 257 21.11 -9.70 17.15
C ALA A 257 20.98 -8.31 17.80
N ALA A 258 20.81 -7.23 17.01
CA ALA A 258 20.63 -5.89 17.55
C ALA A 258 19.24 -5.72 18.17
N ASP A 259 18.23 -6.42 17.67
CA ASP A 259 16.86 -6.39 18.21
C ASP A 259 16.77 -7.10 19.56
N VAL A 260 17.36 -8.29 19.64
CA VAL A 260 17.53 -9.02 20.91
C VAL A 260 18.19 -8.13 21.97
N LEU A 261 19.19 -7.36 21.57
CA LEU A 261 19.88 -6.44 22.48
C LEU A 261 18.99 -5.25 22.88
N ALA A 262 18.18 -4.73 21.97
CA ALA A 262 17.24 -3.65 22.23
C ALA A 262 16.14 -4.08 23.22
N THR A 263 15.57 -5.28 23.04
CA THR A 263 14.58 -5.83 23.97
C THR A 263 15.15 -6.09 25.35
N ILE A 264 16.38 -6.65 25.45
CA ILE A 264 17.08 -6.81 26.75
C ILE A 264 17.25 -5.46 27.46
N GLN A 265 17.60 -4.40 26.73
CA GLN A 265 17.73 -3.06 27.31
C GLN A 265 16.39 -2.52 27.84
N ILE A 266 15.30 -2.76 27.12
CA ILE A 266 13.95 -2.36 27.54
C ILE A 266 13.57 -3.10 28.83
N VAL A 267 13.66 -4.43 28.83
CA VAL A 267 13.29 -5.29 29.96
C VAL A 267 14.11 -4.98 31.22
N THR A 268 15.41 -4.71 31.07
CA THR A 268 16.28 -4.37 32.21
C THR A 268 16.07 -2.96 32.75
N SER A 269 15.41 -2.08 32.00
CA SER A 269 15.09 -0.72 32.44
C SER A 269 13.74 -0.62 33.17
N THR A 270 12.88 -1.62 33.02
CA THR A 270 11.53 -1.67 33.59
C THR A 270 11.41 -2.54 34.85
N GLY A 271 12.43 -3.35 35.17
CA GLY A 271 12.54 -4.15 36.41
C GLY A 271 13.37 -3.49 37.50
#